data_AF-A0AAW7QMW5-F1
#
_entry.id   AF-A0AAW7QMW5-F1
#
_cell.length_a   1.000
_cell.length_b   1.000
_cell.length_c   1.000
_cell.angle_alpha   90.00
_cell.angle_beta   90.00
_cell.angle_gamma   90.00
#
_symmetry.space_group_name_H-M   'P 1'
#
loop_
_entity.id
_entity.type
_entity.pdbx_description
1 polymer ?
#
loop_
_entity_poly.entity_id
_entity_poly.type
_entity_poly.pdbx_seq_one_letter_code
_entity_poly.pdbx_strand_id
1 'polypeptide(L)'
;MTMIKRSYLSLFSLLFVSVLSLIIITWSWSASAQTASLTVSPTVARQNTTVTLSGTGFLPAETVSIWITYPDYRVYGVTVIQTDEQGRFNHPYLPDFLGATFTPTGRYVYTARGWQSGREAYASLEVDIAPAPGASPAVQLTVNQSAQTQGNTFVFTGSGYRPGERIALWLRYPNNAIADLGTQVADAQGRISLAMLSNHIPVGRYALTARGLQSGGNGIVDFEVLVGDTLKPRGTGQLSVATGSGPQRQAIRLNGSGFLASEVITLWATLPDYATEWLGDVTADADGTFTIEVYLSEQDPVGRYTISAYGNRSERRAVVEYTLLPGR
;
A
#
# COMPACT_ATOMS: atom_id res chain seq x y z
N MET A 1 17.25 66.28 79.46
CA MET A 1 17.64 64.89 79.75
C MET A 1 16.37 64.06 79.83
N THR A 2 15.93 63.55 78.69
CA THR A 2 14.67 62.80 78.56
C THR A 2 15.01 61.56 77.72
N MET A 3 15.21 60.44 78.41
CA MET A 3 15.52 59.15 77.82
C MET A 3 14.33 58.66 77.00
N ILE A 4 14.34 58.90 75.69
CA ILE A 4 13.45 58.18 74.78
C ILE A 4 13.98 56.75 74.70
N LYS A 5 13.21 55.85 75.33
CA LYS A 5 13.47 54.41 75.50
C LYS A 5 13.84 53.75 74.17
N ARG A 6 15.09 53.26 74.07
CA ARG A 6 15.59 52.29 73.06
C ARG A 6 14.67 51.07 72.83
N SER A 7 13.78 50.77 73.78
CA SER A 7 12.85 49.64 73.75
C SER A 7 11.71 49.77 72.72
N TYR A 8 11.27 50.98 72.37
CA TYR A 8 10.16 51.14 71.41
C TYR A 8 10.59 50.98 69.95
N LEU A 9 11.84 51.36 69.62
CA LEU A 9 12.39 51.13 68.28
C LEU A 9 12.61 49.64 67.99
N SER A 10 13.02 48.84 68.99
CA SER A 10 13.20 47.41 68.80
C SER A 10 11.85 46.68 68.69
N LEU A 11 10.86 47.07 69.49
CA LEU A 11 9.50 46.51 69.37
C LEU A 11 8.86 46.84 68.03
N PHE A 12 8.97 48.08 67.56
CA PHE A 12 8.40 48.49 66.28
C PHE A 12 9.07 47.80 65.10
N SER A 13 10.40 47.62 65.15
CA SER A 13 11.14 46.88 64.12
C SER A 13 10.78 45.40 64.10
N LEU A 14 10.63 44.77 65.27
CA LEU A 14 10.17 43.38 65.38
C LEU A 14 8.75 43.19 64.85
N LEU A 15 7.85 44.14 65.16
CA LEU A 15 6.45 44.09 64.72
C LEU A 15 6.33 44.37 63.21
N PHE A 16 7.15 45.28 62.67
CA PHE A 16 7.21 45.55 61.24
C PHE A 16 7.76 44.35 60.45
N VAL A 17 8.84 43.73 60.91
CA VAL A 17 9.42 42.54 60.25
C VAL A 17 8.46 41.35 60.32
N SER A 18 7.74 41.17 61.42
CA SER A 18 6.77 40.07 61.54
C SER A 18 5.52 40.32 60.69
N VAL A 19 5.00 41.55 60.62
CA VAL A 19 3.90 41.89 59.68
C VAL A 19 4.36 41.78 58.22
N LEU A 20 5.56 42.25 57.89
CA LEU A 20 6.13 42.14 56.54
C LEU A 20 6.37 40.67 56.16
N SER A 21 6.83 39.84 57.10
CA SER A 21 6.95 38.39 56.90
C SER A 21 5.58 37.74 56.71
N LEU A 22 4.55 38.16 57.45
CA LEU A 22 3.19 37.67 57.28
C LEU A 22 2.60 38.05 55.91
N ILE A 23 2.89 39.26 55.42
CA ILE A 23 2.49 39.72 54.09
C ILE A 23 3.21 38.92 53.00
N ILE A 24 4.52 38.69 53.14
CA ILE A 24 5.29 37.89 52.17
C ILE A 24 4.79 36.44 52.16
N ILE A 25 4.46 35.83 53.31
CA ILE A 25 3.94 34.45 53.38
C ILE A 25 2.50 34.34 52.85
N THR A 26 1.67 35.37 53.01
CA THR A 26 0.30 35.39 52.48
C THR A 26 0.25 35.69 50.97
N TRP A 27 1.28 36.35 50.43
CA TRP A 27 1.40 36.65 48.99
C TRP A 27 2.32 35.68 48.24
N SER A 28 3.12 34.87 48.94
CA SER A 28 3.88 33.76 48.37
C SER A 28 3.00 32.50 48.28
N TRP A 29 1.82 32.61 47.69
CA TRP A 29 1.27 31.44 47.04
C TRP A 29 2.17 31.19 45.85
N SER A 30 3.05 30.20 45.98
CA SER A 30 3.67 29.57 44.83
C SER A 30 2.53 29.14 43.91
N ALA A 31 2.23 29.96 42.90
CA ALA A 31 1.41 29.53 41.79
C ALA A 31 2.24 28.43 41.13
N SER A 32 2.04 27.19 41.57
CA SER A 32 2.50 26.02 40.84
C SER A 32 1.86 26.14 39.47
N ALA A 33 2.61 26.66 38.50
CA ALA A 33 2.21 26.70 37.12
C ALA A 33 2.22 25.26 36.62
N GLN A 34 1.17 24.52 36.98
CA GLN A 34 1.00 23.16 36.51
C GLN A 34 0.84 23.23 35.00
N THR A 35 1.85 22.75 34.28
CA THR A 35 1.81 22.68 32.82
C THR A 35 0.75 21.66 32.43
N ALA A 36 -0.13 22.04 31.51
CA ALA A 36 -1.06 21.07 30.93
C ALA A 36 -0.28 20.00 30.17
N SER A 37 -0.77 18.77 30.22
CA SER A 37 -0.24 17.66 29.43
C SER A 37 -1.38 16.95 28.72
N LEU A 38 -1.05 16.40 27.55
CA LEU A 38 -1.95 15.60 26.74
C LEU A 38 -1.21 14.34 26.33
N THR A 39 -1.85 13.19 26.44
CA THR A 39 -1.34 11.92 25.94
C THR A 39 -2.38 11.27 25.06
N VAL A 40 -1.91 10.46 24.11
CA VAL A 40 -2.74 9.61 23.25
C VAL A 40 -2.27 8.17 23.42
N SER A 41 -3.21 7.25 23.62
CA SER A 41 -2.93 5.83 23.75
C SER A 41 -3.81 5.00 22.81
N PRO A 42 -3.24 4.10 22.00
CA PRO A 42 -1.79 3.89 21.82
C PRO A 42 -1.12 5.07 21.07
N THR A 43 0.20 5.20 21.17
CA THR A 43 0.98 6.20 20.40
C THR A 43 1.22 5.76 18.95
N VAL A 44 1.02 4.48 18.65
CA VAL A 44 0.94 3.91 17.31
C VAL A 44 -0.38 3.16 17.21
N ALA A 45 -1.27 3.61 16.34
CA ALA A 45 -2.56 2.97 16.08
C ALA A 45 -2.61 2.46 14.64
N ARG A 46 -3.41 1.43 14.39
CA ARG A 46 -3.77 1.08 13.01
C ARG A 46 -4.99 1.88 12.59
N GLN A 47 -5.16 2.09 11.30
CA GLN A 47 -6.38 2.69 10.74
C GLN A 47 -7.65 2.09 11.36
N ASN A 48 -8.68 2.92 11.56
CA ASN A 48 -9.96 2.54 12.18
C ASN A 48 -9.85 1.98 13.61
N THR A 49 -8.76 2.26 14.33
CA THR A 49 -8.62 1.93 15.76
C THR A 49 -9.01 3.14 16.60
N THR A 50 -9.87 2.94 17.61
CA THR A 50 -10.16 3.97 18.61
C THR A 50 -8.93 4.25 19.46
N VAL A 51 -8.58 5.51 19.61
CA VAL A 51 -7.52 5.99 20.50
C VAL A 51 -8.13 6.70 21.70
N THR A 52 -7.36 6.80 22.77
CA THR A 52 -7.79 7.44 24.01
C THR A 52 -6.94 8.67 24.27
N LEU A 53 -7.57 9.85 24.30
CA LEU A 53 -6.95 11.13 24.63
C LEU A 53 -7.10 11.40 26.13
N SER A 54 -5.98 11.54 26.85
CA SER A 54 -5.97 11.85 28.28
C SER A 54 -5.27 13.17 28.53
N GLY A 55 -5.96 14.12 29.16
CA GLY A 55 -5.39 15.43 29.52
C GLY A 55 -5.31 15.63 31.03
N THR A 56 -4.28 16.31 31.51
CA THR A 56 -4.14 16.72 32.92
C THR A 56 -3.52 18.12 33.03
N GLY A 57 -3.66 18.76 34.18
CA GLY A 57 -3.05 20.08 34.44
C GLY A 57 -3.85 21.25 33.85
N PHE A 58 -5.13 21.05 33.53
CA PHE A 58 -6.09 22.12 33.26
C PHE A 58 -6.72 22.60 34.58
N LEU A 59 -7.52 23.69 34.56
CA LEU A 59 -8.26 24.09 35.74
C LEU A 59 -9.43 23.13 36.01
N PRO A 60 -9.87 22.96 37.28
CA PRO A 60 -11.08 22.21 37.60
C PRO A 60 -12.33 22.77 36.91
N ALA A 61 -13.19 21.89 36.36
CA ALA A 61 -14.41 22.25 35.64
C ALA A 61 -14.22 23.23 34.46
N GLU A 62 -13.00 23.30 33.93
CA GLU A 62 -12.65 24.12 32.78
C GLU A 62 -13.12 23.46 31.48
N THR A 63 -13.56 24.28 30.53
CA THR A 63 -13.85 23.81 29.16
C THR A 63 -12.56 23.74 28.34
N VAL A 64 -12.33 22.60 27.69
CA VAL A 64 -11.18 22.32 26.84
C VAL A 64 -11.65 21.98 25.43
N SER A 65 -11.11 22.68 24.43
CA SER A 65 -11.30 22.34 23.03
C SER A 65 -10.14 21.48 22.53
N ILE A 66 -10.45 20.45 21.76
CA ILE A 66 -9.47 19.53 21.19
C ILE A 66 -9.55 19.57 19.66
N TRP A 67 -8.41 19.71 19.01
CA TRP A 67 -8.25 19.62 17.56
C TRP A 67 -7.26 18.53 17.19
N ILE A 68 -7.37 18.03 15.97
CA ILE A 68 -6.45 17.10 15.35
C ILE A 68 -5.89 17.71 14.06
N THR A 69 -4.58 17.60 13.88
CA THR A 69 -3.86 17.96 12.65
C THR A 69 -3.48 16.67 11.93
N TYR A 70 -3.93 16.55 10.68
CA TYR A 70 -3.69 15.40 9.82
C TYR A 70 -2.30 15.46 9.16
N PRO A 71 -1.80 14.34 8.61
CA PRO A 71 -0.54 14.29 7.86
C PRO A 71 -0.46 15.27 6.68
N ASP A 72 -1.61 15.66 6.11
CA ASP A 72 -1.74 16.64 5.03
C ASP A 72 -1.91 18.09 5.53
N TYR A 73 -1.65 18.33 6.82
CA TYR A 73 -1.75 19.61 7.52
C TYR A 73 -3.16 20.17 7.67
N ARG A 74 -4.21 19.42 7.32
CA ARG A 74 -5.59 19.84 7.60
C ARG A 74 -5.89 19.70 9.08
N VAL A 75 -6.66 20.66 9.62
CA VAL A 75 -7.04 20.70 11.03
C VAL A 75 -8.55 20.50 11.16
N TYR A 76 -8.94 19.59 12.04
CA TYR A 76 -10.34 19.31 12.36
C TYR A 76 -10.58 19.41 13.86
N GLY A 77 -11.79 19.83 14.24
CA GLY A 77 -12.22 19.78 15.64
C GLY A 77 -12.53 18.35 16.05
N VAL A 78 -11.97 17.89 17.17
CA VAL A 78 -12.24 16.58 17.75
C VAL A 78 -13.47 16.65 18.65
N THR A 79 -13.39 17.49 19.68
CA THR A 79 -14.44 17.61 20.69
C THR A 79 -14.24 18.87 21.54
N VAL A 80 -15.27 19.23 22.32
CA VAL A 80 -15.20 20.22 23.41
C VAL A 80 -15.72 19.54 24.67
N ILE A 81 -14.91 19.51 25.72
CA ILE A 81 -15.18 18.74 26.95
C ILE A 81 -14.92 19.58 28.20
N GLN A 82 -15.54 19.21 29.33
CA GLN A 82 -15.20 19.78 30.63
C GLN A 82 -14.26 18.85 31.41
N THR A 83 -13.30 19.44 32.10
CA THR A 83 -12.39 18.72 33.00
C THR A 83 -13.08 18.35 34.31
N ASP A 84 -12.59 17.30 34.97
CA ASP A 84 -13.02 16.92 36.32
C ASP A 84 -12.56 17.94 37.38
N GLU A 85 -12.92 17.70 38.64
CA GLU A 85 -12.52 18.55 39.78
C GLU A 85 -11.00 18.61 40.00
N GLN A 86 -10.23 17.72 39.37
CA GLN A 86 -8.78 17.68 39.43
C GLN A 86 -8.14 18.23 38.13
N GLY A 87 -8.92 18.79 37.21
CA GLY A 87 -8.41 19.37 35.96
C GLY A 87 -7.97 18.32 34.93
N ARG A 88 -8.60 17.13 34.95
CA ARG A 88 -8.29 16.01 34.06
C ARG A 88 -9.45 15.70 33.14
N PHE A 89 -9.16 15.03 32.04
CA PHE A 89 -10.18 14.43 31.18
C PHE A 89 -9.68 13.16 30.51
N ASN A 90 -10.63 12.35 30.05
CA ASN A 90 -10.37 11.18 29.23
C ASN A 90 -11.43 11.10 28.11
N HIS A 91 -10.99 10.96 26.86
CA HIS A 91 -11.87 10.96 25.69
C HIS A 91 -11.48 9.85 24.70
N PRO A 92 -12.26 8.76 24.58
CA PRO A 92 -12.11 7.81 23.49
C PRO A 92 -12.57 8.46 22.19
N TYR A 93 -11.75 8.32 21.14
CA TYR A 93 -11.93 8.98 19.87
C TYR A 93 -11.48 8.07 18.73
N LEU A 94 -12.32 7.91 17.71
CA LEU A 94 -11.97 7.22 16.46
C LEU A 94 -11.56 8.27 15.41
N PRO A 95 -10.33 8.23 14.88
CA PRO A 95 -9.90 9.18 13.86
C PRO A 95 -10.53 8.89 12.48
N ASP A 96 -11.82 9.19 12.30
CA ASP A 96 -12.60 8.89 11.07
C ASP A 96 -13.29 10.12 10.45
N PHE A 97 -12.69 11.30 10.54
CA PHE A 97 -13.28 12.45 9.85
C PHE A 97 -13.31 12.22 8.34
N LEU A 98 -14.48 12.53 7.74
CA LEU A 98 -14.89 12.50 6.33
C LEU A 98 -15.94 11.44 5.96
N GLY A 99 -16.40 10.57 6.88
CA GLY A 99 -17.28 9.45 6.50
C GLY A 99 -16.65 8.55 5.41
N ALA A 100 -15.35 8.72 5.21
CA ALA A 100 -14.53 7.98 4.30
C ALA A 100 -14.07 6.72 5.04
N THR A 101 -14.09 5.60 4.35
CA THR A 101 -13.70 4.29 4.87
C THR A 101 -12.20 4.17 5.20
N PHE A 102 -11.46 5.29 5.27
CA PHE A 102 -10.01 5.34 5.30
C PHE A 102 -9.46 6.55 6.07
N THR A 103 -8.93 6.32 7.26
CA THR A 103 -8.04 7.24 8.00
C THR A 103 -6.68 7.31 7.29
N PRO A 104 -6.18 8.46 6.80
CA PRO A 104 -4.83 8.54 6.23
C PRO A 104 -3.76 8.00 7.18
N THR A 105 -2.74 7.33 6.65
CA THR A 105 -1.59 6.88 7.46
C THR A 105 -0.61 8.02 7.71
N GLY A 106 0.21 7.89 8.74
CA GLY A 106 1.26 8.83 9.10
C GLY A 106 0.99 9.54 10.42
N ARG A 107 1.71 10.64 10.65
CA ARG A 107 1.72 11.35 11.91
C ARG A 107 0.55 12.32 12.07
N TYR A 108 -0.20 12.14 13.14
CA TYR A 108 -1.24 13.04 13.63
C TYR A 108 -0.77 13.79 14.87
N VAL A 109 -1.24 15.04 15.01
CA VAL A 109 -0.98 15.85 16.21
C VAL A 109 -2.30 16.34 16.79
N TYR A 110 -2.55 16.00 18.06
CA TYR A 110 -3.66 16.53 18.84
C TYR A 110 -3.22 17.77 19.59
N THR A 111 -4.09 18.78 19.63
CA THR A 111 -3.92 20.00 20.43
C THR A 111 -5.12 20.14 21.35
N ALA A 112 -4.89 20.34 22.64
CA ALA A 112 -5.92 20.64 23.62
C ALA A 112 -5.69 22.05 24.20
N ARG A 113 -6.72 22.89 24.24
CA ARG A 113 -6.64 24.25 24.79
C ARG A 113 -7.75 24.51 25.81
N GLY A 114 -7.36 24.90 27.02
CA GLY A 114 -8.28 25.37 28.06
C GLY A 114 -8.78 26.79 27.79
N TRP A 115 -10.09 27.01 27.97
CA TRP A 115 -10.74 28.30 27.68
C TRP A 115 -10.44 29.37 28.73
N GLN A 116 -10.26 28.99 29.99
CA GLN A 116 -10.06 29.91 31.11
C GLN A 116 -8.58 30.11 31.41
N SER A 117 -7.83 29.01 31.47
CA SER A 117 -6.40 28.99 31.75
C SER A 117 -5.56 29.39 30.55
N GLY A 118 -6.10 29.23 29.33
CA GLY A 118 -5.35 29.40 28.08
C GLY A 118 -4.24 28.37 27.88
N ARG A 119 -4.15 27.34 28.74
CA ARG A 119 -3.09 26.33 28.66
C ARG A 119 -3.29 25.47 27.42
N GLU A 120 -2.20 25.22 26.72
CA GLU A 120 -2.15 24.33 25.56
C GLU A 120 -1.30 23.09 25.88
N ALA A 121 -1.74 21.95 25.36
CA ALA A 121 -1.02 20.69 25.45
C ALA A 121 -1.15 19.91 24.13
N TYR A 122 -0.13 19.11 23.82
CA TYR A 122 -0.04 18.40 22.53
C TYR A 122 0.27 16.93 22.74
N ALA A 123 -0.25 16.08 21.86
CA ALA A 123 0.08 14.66 21.77
C ALA A 123 0.23 14.26 20.31
N SER A 124 1.12 13.32 20.02
CA SER A 124 1.28 12.78 18.66
C SER A 124 0.94 11.31 18.59
N LEU A 125 0.31 10.92 17.49
CA LEU A 125 -0.10 9.56 17.16
C LEU A 125 0.48 9.21 15.79
N GLU A 126 1.12 8.06 15.65
CA GLU A 126 1.41 7.48 14.33
C GLU A 126 0.26 6.56 13.94
N VAL A 127 -0.27 6.70 12.72
CA VAL A 127 -1.29 5.80 12.17
C VAL A 127 -0.67 4.92 11.09
N ASP A 128 -0.56 3.63 11.38
CA ASP A 128 -0.13 2.61 10.44
C ASP A 128 -1.31 2.05 9.64
N ILE A 129 -1.01 1.48 8.47
CA ILE A 129 -1.99 0.75 7.69
C ILE A 129 -2.57 -0.41 8.50
N ALA A 130 -3.90 -0.54 8.51
CA ALA A 130 -4.52 -1.73 9.08
C ALA A 130 -4.30 -2.93 8.13
N PRO A 131 -4.14 -4.16 8.65
CA PRO A 131 -4.22 -5.34 7.82
C PRO A 131 -5.53 -5.31 7.05
N ALA A 132 -5.47 -5.56 5.74
CA ALA A 132 -6.68 -5.77 4.97
C ALA A 132 -7.50 -6.88 5.65
N PRO A 133 -8.81 -6.69 5.89
CA PRO A 133 -9.62 -7.73 6.50
C PRO A 133 -9.56 -8.97 5.61
N GLY A 134 -9.33 -10.14 6.22
CA GLY A 134 -9.30 -11.40 5.49
C GLY A 134 -10.64 -11.76 4.85
N ALA A 135 -10.68 -12.91 4.16
CA ALA A 135 -11.93 -13.41 3.59
C ALA A 135 -12.98 -13.62 4.69
N SER A 136 -14.18 -13.10 4.45
CA SER A 136 -15.34 -13.25 5.35
C SER A 136 -15.99 -14.62 5.12
N PRO A 137 -16.34 -15.39 6.18
CA PRO A 137 -16.94 -16.72 6.01
C PRO A 137 -18.25 -16.74 5.22
N ALA A 138 -19.02 -15.64 5.28
CA ALA A 138 -20.29 -15.50 4.59
C ALA A 138 -20.14 -15.14 3.10
N VAL A 139 -18.96 -14.72 2.65
CA VAL A 139 -18.70 -14.29 1.27
C VAL A 139 -17.84 -15.33 0.58
N GLN A 140 -18.28 -15.79 -0.59
CA GLN A 140 -17.49 -16.66 -1.46
C GLN A 140 -17.12 -15.91 -2.72
N LEU A 141 -15.84 -15.89 -3.05
CA LEU A 141 -15.32 -15.40 -4.32
C LEU A 141 -14.51 -16.52 -4.95
N THR A 142 -14.85 -16.88 -6.18
CA THR A 142 -14.22 -17.96 -6.93
C THR A 142 -13.79 -17.46 -8.29
N VAL A 143 -12.86 -18.19 -8.90
CA VAL A 143 -12.43 -18.02 -10.28
C VAL A 143 -12.64 -19.34 -11.01
N ASN A 144 -13.06 -19.28 -12.27
CA ASN A 144 -13.32 -20.47 -13.09
C ASN A 144 -12.09 -21.38 -13.21
N GLN A 145 -10.90 -20.80 -13.29
CA GLN A 145 -9.61 -21.50 -13.34
C GLN A 145 -8.59 -20.75 -12.50
N SER A 146 -7.92 -21.45 -11.59
CA SER A 146 -6.91 -20.85 -10.72
C SER A 146 -5.61 -20.53 -11.45
N ALA A 147 -5.39 -21.07 -12.65
CA ALA A 147 -4.26 -20.72 -13.50
C ALA A 147 -4.64 -20.82 -14.99
N GLN A 148 -4.25 -19.82 -15.78
CA GLN A 148 -4.42 -19.82 -17.24
C GLN A 148 -3.25 -19.11 -17.92
N THR A 149 -2.93 -19.51 -19.15
CA THR A 149 -1.94 -18.80 -19.96
C THR A 149 -2.47 -17.43 -20.41
N GLN A 150 -1.57 -16.45 -20.59
CA GLN A 150 -1.90 -15.13 -21.14
C GLN A 150 -2.74 -15.24 -22.42
N GLY A 151 -3.64 -14.27 -22.60
CA GLY A 151 -4.58 -14.23 -23.73
C GLY A 151 -5.90 -14.97 -23.49
N ASN A 152 -6.04 -15.67 -22.35
CA ASN A 152 -7.31 -16.24 -21.92
C ASN A 152 -8.10 -15.28 -21.00
N THR A 153 -9.38 -15.58 -20.80
CA THR A 153 -10.26 -14.80 -19.91
C THR A 153 -10.52 -15.55 -18.61
N PHE A 154 -10.17 -14.92 -17.49
CA PHE A 154 -10.60 -15.35 -16.16
C PHE A 154 -12.01 -14.86 -15.90
N VAL A 155 -12.85 -15.72 -15.33
CA VAL A 155 -14.23 -15.40 -14.92
C VAL A 155 -14.33 -15.61 -13.42
N PHE A 156 -14.63 -14.52 -12.72
CA PHE A 156 -14.78 -14.49 -11.27
C PHE A 156 -16.26 -14.43 -10.91
N THR A 157 -16.65 -15.23 -9.93
CA THR A 157 -18.02 -15.21 -9.38
C THR A 157 -17.99 -15.01 -7.89
N GLY A 158 -18.73 -14.00 -7.42
CA GLY A 158 -18.87 -13.67 -6.01
C GLY A 158 -20.30 -13.91 -5.52
N SER A 159 -20.46 -14.33 -4.27
CA SER A 159 -21.76 -14.52 -3.62
C SER A 159 -21.69 -14.28 -2.11
N GLY A 160 -22.85 -14.07 -1.48
CA GLY A 160 -22.95 -13.81 -0.03
C GLY A 160 -22.96 -12.32 0.34
N TYR A 161 -23.08 -11.45 -0.66
CA TYR A 161 -23.25 -10.02 -0.48
C TYR A 161 -24.72 -9.66 -0.20
N ARG A 162 -24.97 -8.47 0.34
CA ARG A 162 -26.35 -7.95 0.46
C ARG A 162 -26.91 -7.64 -0.93
N PRO A 163 -28.18 -8.00 -1.22
CA PRO A 163 -28.81 -7.65 -2.48
C PRO A 163 -28.76 -6.14 -2.77
N GLY A 164 -28.30 -5.76 -3.96
CA GLY A 164 -28.17 -4.35 -4.37
C GLY A 164 -27.02 -3.58 -3.70
N GLU A 165 -26.16 -4.22 -2.91
CA GLU A 165 -25.03 -3.52 -2.30
C GLU A 165 -23.92 -3.21 -3.30
N ARG A 166 -23.21 -2.09 -3.08
CA ARG A 166 -22.01 -1.75 -3.85
C ARG A 166 -20.83 -2.58 -3.38
N ILE A 167 -20.13 -3.22 -4.31
CA ILE A 167 -18.92 -4.01 -4.10
C ILE A 167 -17.73 -3.27 -4.69
N ALA A 168 -16.74 -2.94 -3.88
CA ALA A 168 -15.47 -2.40 -4.35
C ALA A 168 -14.51 -3.53 -4.72
N LEU A 169 -13.80 -3.37 -5.83
CA LEU A 169 -12.97 -4.40 -6.45
C LEU A 169 -11.52 -3.92 -6.54
N TRP A 170 -10.58 -4.73 -6.06
CA TRP A 170 -9.15 -4.46 -6.20
C TRP A 170 -8.40 -5.67 -6.72
N LEU A 171 -7.42 -5.42 -7.58
CA LEU A 171 -6.52 -6.44 -8.11
C LEU A 171 -5.11 -6.21 -7.59
N ARG A 172 -4.55 -7.20 -6.89
CA ARG A 172 -3.14 -7.23 -6.54
C ARG A 172 -2.34 -7.92 -7.64
N TYR A 173 -1.34 -7.23 -8.17
CA TYR A 173 -0.38 -7.72 -9.16
C TYR A 173 0.72 -8.59 -8.52
N PRO A 174 1.48 -9.35 -9.31
CA PRO A 174 2.59 -10.16 -8.82
C PRO A 174 3.67 -9.36 -8.07
N ASN A 175 3.87 -8.09 -8.44
CA ASN A 175 4.78 -7.16 -7.75
C ASN A 175 4.15 -6.49 -6.51
N ASN A 176 2.98 -6.94 -6.06
CA ASN A 176 2.16 -6.37 -4.97
C ASN A 176 1.57 -4.99 -5.23
N ALA A 177 1.70 -4.42 -6.43
CA ALA A 177 0.94 -3.23 -6.80
C ALA A 177 -0.56 -3.53 -6.76
N ILE A 178 -1.37 -2.55 -6.34
CA ILE A 178 -2.83 -2.69 -6.25
C ILE A 178 -3.45 -1.77 -7.31
N ALA A 179 -4.30 -2.34 -8.17
CA ALA A 179 -5.18 -1.58 -9.04
C ALA A 179 -6.61 -1.55 -8.47
N ASP A 180 -7.22 -0.37 -8.51
CA ASP A 180 -8.65 -0.20 -8.30
C ASP A 180 -9.39 -0.57 -9.58
N LEU A 181 -10.28 -1.57 -9.51
CA LEU A 181 -11.13 -2.00 -10.62
C LEU A 181 -12.52 -1.32 -10.58
N GLY A 182 -12.75 -0.43 -9.61
CA GLY A 182 -13.99 0.30 -9.42
C GLY A 182 -15.01 -0.45 -8.56
N THR A 183 -16.29 -0.13 -8.78
CA THR A 183 -17.40 -0.74 -8.02
C THR A 183 -18.40 -1.43 -8.92
N GLN A 184 -18.88 -2.61 -8.51
CA GLN A 184 -20.05 -3.29 -9.06
C GLN A 184 -21.22 -3.27 -8.07
N VAL A 185 -22.43 -3.56 -8.54
CA VAL A 185 -23.61 -3.70 -7.68
C VAL A 185 -24.00 -5.18 -7.64
N ALA A 186 -24.18 -5.73 -6.44
CA ALA A 186 -24.63 -7.10 -6.27
C ALA A 186 -26.07 -7.25 -6.78
N ASP A 187 -26.37 -8.37 -7.44
CA ASP A 187 -27.71 -8.66 -7.94
C ASP A 187 -28.73 -8.90 -6.81
N ALA A 188 -29.98 -9.20 -7.18
CA ALA A 188 -31.05 -9.48 -6.22
C ALA A 188 -30.79 -10.70 -5.33
N GLN A 189 -29.82 -11.54 -5.70
CA GLN A 189 -29.38 -12.73 -4.97
C GLN A 189 -28.05 -12.49 -4.24
N GLY A 190 -27.52 -11.27 -4.23
CA GLY A 190 -26.26 -10.94 -3.55
C GLY A 190 -25.03 -11.47 -4.28
N ARG A 191 -25.06 -11.55 -5.61
CA ARG A 191 -23.98 -12.09 -6.45
C ARG A 191 -23.37 -11.04 -7.36
N ILE A 192 -22.12 -11.29 -7.75
CA ILE A 192 -21.39 -10.52 -8.76
C ILE A 192 -20.69 -11.45 -9.75
N SER A 193 -20.42 -10.93 -10.94
CA SER A 193 -19.61 -11.61 -11.95
C SER A 193 -18.69 -10.60 -12.63
N LEU A 194 -17.42 -10.97 -12.79
CA LEU A 194 -16.40 -10.16 -13.44
C LEU A 194 -15.61 -11.04 -14.40
N ALA A 195 -15.39 -10.56 -15.62
CA ALA A 195 -14.49 -11.20 -16.58
C ALA A 195 -13.25 -10.32 -16.77
N MET A 196 -12.08 -10.94 -16.80
CA MET A 196 -10.79 -10.28 -16.99
C MET A 196 -10.01 -10.98 -18.09
N LEU A 197 -9.71 -10.25 -19.17
CA LEU A 197 -8.81 -10.72 -20.20
C LEU A 197 -7.37 -10.58 -19.71
N SER A 198 -6.60 -11.68 -19.76
CA SER A 198 -5.20 -11.71 -19.33
C SER A 198 -4.22 -11.35 -20.44
N ASN A 199 -4.65 -10.58 -21.44
CA ASN A 199 -3.75 -10.09 -22.46
C ASN A 199 -2.91 -8.93 -21.88
N HIS A 200 -1.61 -8.89 -22.19
CA HIS A 200 -0.73 -7.78 -21.80
C HIS A 200 -0.60 -7.50 -20.28
N ILE A 201 -1.09 -8.38 -19.41
CA ILE A 201 -0.82 -8.30 -17.96
C ILE A 201 0.37 -9.20 -17.61
N PRO A 202 1.27 -8.79 -16.68
CA PRO A 202 2.43 -9.58 -16.30
C PRO A 202 2.07 -11.02 -15.93
N VAL A 203 2.95 -11.97 -16.23
CA VAL A 203 2.83 -13.33 -15.69
C VAL A 203 3.06 -13.33 -14.18
N GLY A 204 2.47 -14.31 -13.50
CA GLY A 204 2.63 -14.53 -12.06
C GLY A 204 1.30 -14.57 -11.30
N ARG A 205 1.42 -14.54 -9.97
CA ARG A 205 0.28 -14.69 -9.05
C ARG A 205 -0.40 -13.36 -8.76
N TYR A 206 -1.72 -13.35 -8.91
CA TYR A 206 -2.62 -12.24 -8.62
C TYR A 206 -3.55 -12.59 -7.47
N ALA A 207 -4.14 -11.57 -6.85
CA ALA A 207 -5.28 -11.73 -5.97
C ALA A 207 -6.37 -10.70 -6.30
N LEU A 208 -7.59 -11.17 -6.51
CA LEU A 208 -8.77 -10.32 -6.64
C LEU A 208 -9.46 -10.23 -5.27
N THR A 209 -9.72 -9.00 -4.83
CA THR A 209 -10.48 -8.70 -3.60
C THR A 209 -11.78 -8.01 -3.96
N ALA A 210 -12.89 -8.47 -3.38
CA ALA A 210 -14.22 -7.92 -3.56
C ALA A 210 -14.88 -7.64 -2.20
N ARG A 211 -15.05 -6.36 -1.86
CA ARG A 211 -15.57 -5.89 -0.56
C ARG A 211 -16.96 -5.27 -0.66
N GLY A 212 -17.92 -5.82 0.07
CA GLY A 212 -19.23 -5.20 0.27
C GLY A 212 -19.11 -3.92 1.09
N LEU A 213 -19.51 -2.78 0.51
CA LEU A 213 -19.40 -1.47 1.18
C LEU A 213 -20.44 -1.27 2.29
N GLN A 214 -21.51 -2.06 2.30
CA GLN A 214 -22.57 -2.00 3.32
C GLN A 214 -22.45 -3.14 4.33
N SER A 215 -22.22 -4.37 3.84
CA SER A 215 -22.04 -5.55 4.69
C SER A 215 -20.66 -5.65 5.34
N GLY A 216 -19.64 -5.00 4.76
CA GLY A 216 -18.23 -5.19 5.14
C GLY A 216 -17.64 -6.54 4.72
N GLY A 217 -18.42 -7.39 4.03
CA GLY A 217 -18.00 -8.72 3.65
C GLY A 217 -16.90 -8.70 2.58
N ASN A 218 -15.83 -9.47 2.81
CA ASN A 218 -14.68 -9.57 1.93
C ASN A 218 -14.59 -10.94 1.26
N GLY A 219 -14.58 -10.96 -0.07
CA GLY A 219 -14.18 -12.11 -0.87
C GLY A 219 -12.76 -11.90 -1.39
N ILE A 220 -11.91 -12.92 -1.29
CA ILE A 220 -10.54 -12.89 -1.82
C ILE A 220 -10.30 -14.20 -2.57
N VAL A 221 -9.79 -14.10 -3.80
CA VAL A 221 -9.39 -15.27 -4.60
C VAL A 221 -8.05 -15.00 -5.25
N ASP A 222 -7.14 -15.97 -5.14
CA ASP A 222 -5.87 -15.98 -5.88
C ASP A 222 -6.04 -16.68 -7.23
N PHE A 223 -5.30 -16.19 -8.22
CA PHE A 223 -5.16 -16.86 -9.52
C PHE A 223 -3.78 -16.58 -10.12
N GLU A 224 -3.37 -17.37 -11.10
CA GLU A 224 -2.06 -17.28 -11.72
C GLU A 224 -2.17 -17.10 -13.22
N VAL A 225 -1.46 -16.09 -13.73
CA VAL A 225 -1.30 -15.88 -15.17
C VAL A 225 0.02 -16.53 -15.59
N LEU A 226 -0.10 -17.61 -16.36
CA LEU A 226 1.05 -18.33 -16.90
C LEU A 226 1.49 -17.69 -18.23
N VAL A 227 2.72 -17.96 -18.62
CA VAL A 227 3.23 -17.60 -19.94
C VAL A 227 2.32 -18.20 -21.01
N GLY A 228 1.79 -17.36 -21.90
CA GLY A 228 0.98 -17.78 -23.04
C GLY A 228 1.71 -17.57 -24.34
N ASP A 229 1.55 -18.53 -25.26
CA ASP A 229 1.89 -18.32 -26.66
C ASP A 229 0.65 -17.76 -27.38
N THR A 230 0.64 -16.46 -27.63
CA THR A 230 -0.46 -15.83 -28.37
C THR A 230 -0.36 -16.07 -29.88
N LEU A 231 0.78 -16.56 -30.37
CA LEU A 231 0.89 -17.00 -31.75
C LEU A 231 0.10 -18.30 -31.88
N LYS A 232 -0.87 -18.35 -32.80
CA LYS A 232 -1.59 -19.57 -33.17
C LYS A 232 -0.99 -20.11 -34.47
N PRO A 233 0.12 -20.85 -34.44
CA PRO A 233 0.77 -21.31 -35.65
C PRO A 233 -0.13 -22.28 -36.44
N ARG A 234 -0.10 -22.18 -37.77
CA ARG A 234 -0.80 -23.10 -38.68
C ARG A 234 0.03 -24.32 -39.08
N GLY A 235 1.24 -24.44 -38.52
CA GLY A 235 2.08 -25.61 -38.67
C GLY A 235 3.39 -25.48 -37.91
N THR A 236 4.20 -26.53 -38.00
CA THR A 236 5.49 -26.61 -37.30
C THR A 236 6.64 -26.54 -38.29
N GLY A 237 7.64 -25.73 -37.96
CA GLY A 237 8.98 -25.81 -38.53
C GLY A 237 9.93 -26.51 -37.55
N GLN A 238 11.19 -26.62 -37.94
CA GLN A 238 12.28 -27.07 -37.07
C GLN A 238 13.27 -25.93 -36.88
N LEU A 239 13.82 -25.81 -35.67
CA LEU A 239 14.85 -24.84 -35.34
C LEU A 239 15.89 -25.55 -34.47
N SER A 240 17.16 -25.33 -34.77
CA SER A 240 18.28 -25.94 -34.07
C SER A 240 19.39 -24.94 -33.85
N VAL A 241 20.11 -25.11 -32.75
CA VAL A 241 21.33 -24.39 -32.42
C VAL A 241 22.42 -25.42 -32.17
N ALA A 242 23.64 -25.17 -32.67
CA ALA A 242 24.72 -26.15 -32.59
C ALA A 242 25.10 -26.50 -31.13
N THR A 243 25.06 -25.52 -30.23
CA THR A 243 25.26 -25.71 -28.80
C THR A 243 24.05 -25.20 -28.03
N GLY A 244 23.53 -26.00 -27.09
CA GLY A 244 22.41 -25.58 -26.24
C GLY A 244 22.78 -24.54 -25.17
N SER A 245 24.05 -24.12 -25.10
CA SER A 245 24.53 -23.07 -24.20
C SER A 245 25.82 -22.43 -24.72
N GLY A 246 26.17 -21.27 -24.18
CA GLY A 246 27.42 -20.55 -24.46
C GLY A 246 27.50 -19.24 -23.68
N PRO A 247 28.70 -18.62 -23.59
CA PRO A 247 28.89 -17.37 -22.88
C PRO A 247 28.39 -16.17 -23.69
N GLN A 248 28.07 -15.06 -23.01
CA GLN A 248 27.88 -13.74 -23.63
C GLN A 248 29.10 -13.33 -24.48
N ARG A 249 28.88 -12.32 -25.32
CA ARG A 249 29.84 -11.77 -26.29
C ARG A 249 30.17 -12.71 -27.44
N GLN A 250 29.28 -13.65 -27.76
CA GLN A 250 29.44 -14.60 -28.86
C GLN A 250 28.22 -14.63 -29.77
N ALA A 251 28.46 -14.93 -31.04
CA ALA A 251 27.39 -15.22 -31.98
C ALA A 251 27.01 -16.71 -31.90
N ILE A 252 25.70 -16.98 -31.90
CA ILE A 252 25.14 -18.31 -32.06
C ILE A 252 24.63 -18.49 -33.47
N ARG A 253 24.79 -19.69 -34.03
CA ARG A 253 24.24 -20.04 -35.34
C ARG A 253 22.97 -20.85 -35.17
N LEU A 254 21.89 -20.34 -35.74
CA LEU A 254 20.58 -20.97 -35.77
C LEU A 254 20.31 -21.50 -37.18
N ASN A 255 19.83 -22.74 -37.25
CA ASN A 255 19.42 -23.37 -38.50
C ASN A 255 17.95 -23.76 -38.41
N GLY A 256 17.13 -23.26 -39.34
CA GLY A 256 15.71 -23.53 -39.43
C GLY A 256 15.33 -24.29 -40.69
N SER A 257 14.23 -25.06 -40.63
CA SER A 257 13.66 -25.75 -41.80
C SER A 257 12.15 -25.92 -41.70
N GLY A 258 11.52 -26.22 -42.83
CA GLY A 258 10.07 -26.43 -42.92
C GLY A 258 9.26 -25.15 -43.15
N PHE A 259 9.88 -24.08 -43.66
CA PHE A 259 9.20 -22.84 -44.08
C PHE A 259 8.91 -22.84 -45.59
N LEU A 260 8.17 -21.86 -46.10
CA LEU A 260 7.98 -21.74 -47.55
C LEU A 260 9.20 -21.07 -48.20
N ALA A 261 9.52 -21.46 -49.42
CA ALA A 261 10.60 -20.84 -50.20
C ALA A 261 10.45 -19.32 -50.29
N SER A 262 11.55 -18.59 -50.05
CA SER A 262 11.60 -17.11 -50.08
C SER A 262 10.65 -16.40 -49.12
N GLU A 263 10.18 -17.09 -48.08
CA GLU A 263 9.38 -16.48 -47.02
C GLU A 263 10.26 -15.72 -46.02
N VAL A 264 9.78 -14.59 -45.51
CA VAL A 264 10.41 -13.90 -44.38
C VAL A 264 10.04 -14.60 -43.07
N ILE A 265 11.05 -14.97 -42.31
CA ILE A 265 10.97 -15.56 -40.98
C ILE A 265 11.45 -14.53 -39.97
N THR A 266 10.62 -14.21 -38.99
CA THR A 266 10.97 -13.32 -37.89
C THR A 266 11.37 -14.14 -36.67
N LEU A 267 12.53 -13.82 -36.07
CA LEU A 267 13.06 -14.48 -34.90
C LEU A 267 12.88 -13.62 -33.64
N TRP A 268 12.44 -14.26 -32.56
CA TRP A 268 12.30 -13.67 -31.23
C TRP A 268 12.95 -14.56 -30.18
N ALA A 269 13.57 -13.97 -29.16
CA ALA A 269 13.93 -14.63 -27.91
C ALA A 269 12.92 -14.28 -26.82
N THR A 270 12.49 -15.29 -26.06
CA THR A 270 11.93 -15.08 -24.72
C THR A 270 13.06 -15.22 -23.72
N LEU A 271 13.34 -14.13 -23.01
CA LEU A 271 14.41 -13.97 -22.02
C LEU A 271 14.05 -14.67 -20.68
N PRO A 272 15.01 -14.83 -19.75
CA PRO A 272 14.77 -15.50 -18.47
C PRO A 272 13.72 -14.83 -17.58
N ASP A 273 13.49 -13.53 -17.75
CA ASP A 273 12.48 -12.73 -17.06
C ASP A 273 11.14 -12.68 -17.82
N TYR A 274 11.01 -13.48 -18.89
CA TYR A 274 9.87 -13.57 -19.80
C TYR A 274 9.65 -12.35 -20.71
N ALA A 275 10.57 -11.37 -20.73
CA ALA A 275 10.55 -10.34 -21.75
C ALA A 275 10.85 -10.96 -23.13
N THR A 276 10.31 -10.35 -24.18
CA THR A 276 10.57 -10.78 -25.56
C THR A 276 11.48 -9.80 -26.28
N GLU A 277 12.51 -10.32 -26.92
CA GLU A 277 13.47 -9.56 -27.71
C GLU A 277 13.42 -10.00 -29.18
N TRP A 278 13.45 -9.04 -30.10
CA TRP A 278 13.56 -9.33 -31.53
C TRP A 278 15.02 -9.60 -31.88
N LEU A 279 15.28 -10.77 -32.47
CA LEU A 279 16.64 -11.18 -32.85
C LEU A 279 16.99 -10.86 -34.31
N GLY A 280 15.99 -10.56 -35.13
CA GLY A 280 16.17 -10.28 -36.55
C GLY A 280 15.17 -11.00 -37.44
N ASP A 281 15.25 -10.67 -38.73
CA ASP A 281 14.50 -11.32 -39.81
C ASP A 281 15.48 -12.04 -40.75
N VAL A 282 15.07 -13.18 -41.29
CA VAL A 282 15.81 -13.95 -42.31
C VAL A 282 14.85 -14.41 -43.40
N THR A 283 15.32 -14.52 -44.63
CA THR A 283 14.52 -15.08 -45.74
C THR A 283 14.89 -16.54 -45.93
N ALA A 284 13.89 -17.42 -46.03
CA ALA A 284 14.13 -18.83 -46.32
C ALA A 284 14.65 -19.04 -47.75
N ASP A 285 15.57 -19.98 -47.88
CA ASP A 285 16.10 -20.47 -49.14
C ASP A 285 15.03 -21.19 -49.98
N ALA A 286 15.37 -21.54 -51.21
CA ALA A 286 14.45 -22.18 -52.16
C ALA A 286 13.91 -23.53 -51.66
N ASP A 287 14.62 -24.20 -50.75
CA ASP A 287 14.22 -25.45 -50.12
C ASP A 287 13.45 -25.26 -48.79
N GLY A 288 13.18 -24.01 -48.38
CA GLY A 288 12.47 -23.70 -47.15
C GLY A 288 13.33 -23.78 -45.88
N THR A 289 14.65 -23.78 -46.03
CA THR A 289 15.63 -23.70 -44.92
C THR A 289 16.14 -22.28 -44.71
N PHE A 290 16.79 -22.02 -43.58
CA PHE A 290 17.56 -20.79 -43.37
C PHE A 290 18.69 -21.02 -42.36
N THR A 291 19.72 -20.19 -42.44
CA THR A 291 20.76 -20.04 -41.42
C THR A 291 20.93 -18.57 -41.06
N ILE A 292 20.98 -18.27 -39.76
CA ILE A 292 21.23 -16.92 -39.24
C ILE A 292 22.22 -16.98 -38.07
N GLU A 293 23.08 -15.98 -37.97
CA GLU A 293 23.94 -15.75 -36.81
C GLU A 293 23.35 -14.62 -35.96
N VAL A 294 23.18 -14.88 -34.66
CA VAL A 294 22.65 -13.93 -33.69
C VAL A 294 23.71 -13.66 -32.64
N TYR A 295 24.10 -12.40 -32.46
CA TYR A 295 25.06 -12.01 -31.45
C TYR A 295 24.36 -11.76 -30.11
N LEU A 296 24.79 -12.46 -29.06
CA LEU A 296 24.30 -12.24 -27.70
C LEU A 296 25.33 -11.44 -26.90
N SER A 297 24.96 -10.22 -26.52
CA SER A 297 25.82 -9.21 -25.91
C SER A 297 26.02 -9.39 -24.41
N GLU A 298 26.88 -8.57 -23.81
CA GLU A 298 27.03 -8.49 -22.35
C GLU A 298 25.82 -7.88 -21.61
N GLN A 299 24.94 -7.19 -22.34
CA GLN A 299 23.75 -6.56 -21.75
C GLN A 299 22.60 -7.56 -21.61
N ASP A 300 22.65 -8.66 -22.37
CA ASP A 300 21.59 -9.64 -22.44
C ASP A 300 21.57 -10.45 -21.14
N PRO A 301 20.41 -10.60 -20.47
CA PRO A 301 20.34 -11.27 -19.17
C PRO A 301 20.76 -12.73 -19.28
N VAL A 302 21.66 -13.19 -18.40
CA VAL A 302 22.08 -14.60 -18.35
C VAL A 302 20.93 -15.50 -17.91
N GLY A 303 20.87 -16.72 -18.44
CA GLY A 303 19.84 -17.70 -18.10
C GLY A 303 19.28 -18.43 -19.31
N ARG A 304 18.08 -19.00 -19.15
CA ARG A 304 17.41 -19.79 -20.19
C ARG A 304 16.62 -18.90 -21.14
N TYR A 305 16.87 -19.10 -22.43
CA TYR A 305 16.21 -18.43 -23.55
C TYR A 305 15.34 -19.47 -24.26
N THR A 306 14.18 -19.02 -24.71
CA THR A 306 13.36 -19.75 -25.70
C THR A 306 13.36 -18.94 -26.98
N ILE A 307 14.10 -19.41 -27.99
CA ILE A 307 14.19 -18.75 -29.30
C ILE A 307 13.10 -19.34 -30.20
N SER A 308 12.31 -18.47 -30.81
CA SER A 308 11.25 -18.85 -31.74
C SER A 308 11.44 -18.20 -33.10
N ALA A 309 11.13 -18.95 -34.15
CA ALA A 309 11.12 -18.52 -35.53
C ALA A 309 9.69 -18.65 -36.08
N TYR A 310 9.15 -17.57 -36.65
CA TYR A 310 7.79 -17.54 -37.19
C TYR A 310 7.80 -17.14 -38.66
N GLY A 311 7.19 -17.98 -39.50
CA GLY A 311 7.03 -17.69 -40.92
C GLY A 311 5.85 -16.75 -41.17
N ASN A 312 6.11 -15.59 -41.77
CA ASN A 312 5.10 -14.53 -41.94
C ASN A 312 4.02 -14.83 -43.00
N ARG A 313 4.18 -15.89 -43.81
CA ARG A 313 3.22 -16.31 -44.85
C ARG A 313 2.64 -17.70 -44.57
N SER A 314 3.48 -18.64 -44.17
CA SER A 314 3.10 -20.01 -43.81
C SER A 314 2.45 -20.09 -42.44
N GLU A 315 2.67 -19.08 -41.58
CA GLU A 315 2.28 -19.06 -40.17
C GLU A 315 2.83 -20.27 -39.40
N ARG A 316 3.93 -20.88 -39.88
CA ARG A 316 4.61 -21.98 -39.20
C ARG A 316 5.53 -21.45 -38.12
N ARG A 317 5.60 -22.15 -36.99
CA ARG A 317 6.47 -21.81 -35.86
C ARG A 317 7.48 -22.92 -35.60
N ALA A 318 8.72 -22.54 -35.32
CA ALA A 318 9.76 -23.42 -34.81
C ALA A 318 10.35 -22.81 -33.52
N VAL A 319 10.79 -23.64 -32.58
CA VAL A 319 11.28 -23.20 -31.28
C VAL A 319 12.51 -24.01 -30.87
N VAL A 320 13.49 -23.38 -30.24
CA VAL A 320 14.65 -24.03 -29.63
C VAL A 320 14.98 -23.36 -28.30
N GLU A 321 15.58 -24.11 -27.38
CA GLU A 321 16.08 -23.58 -26.11
C GLU A 321 17.59 -23.35 -26.17
N TYR A 322 18.02 -22.28 -25.52
CA TYR A 322 19.43 -21.92 -25.40
C TYR A 322 19.70 -21.36 -24.00
N THR A 323 20.83 -21.71 -23.37
CA THR A 323 21.22 -21.15 -22.08
C THR A 323 22.40 -20.20 -22.24
N LEU A 324 22.18 -18.90 -22.02
CA LEU A 324 23.21 -17.89 -22.03
C LEU A 324 23.93 -17.84 -20.68
N LEU A 325 25.25 -18.02 -20.71
CA LEU A 325 26.13 -18.00 -19.56
C LEU A 325 26.82 -16.64 -19.45
N PRO A 326 27.25 -16.21 -18.25
CA PRO A 326 28.03 -14.99 -18.10
C PRO A 326 29.26 -14.98 -19.00
N GLY A 327 29.51 -13.85 -19.67
CA GLY A 327 30.76 -13.61 -20.38
C GLY A 327 31.93 -13.52 -19.41
N ARG A 328 33.12 -13.94 -19.85
CA ARG A 328 34.38 -13.66 -19.15
C ARG A 328 34.97 -12.34 -19.61
#